data_AF-A0A6B2DLJ3-F1
#
_entry.id   AF-A0A6B2DLJ3-F1
#
_cell.length_a   1.000
_cell.length_b   1.000
_cell.length_c   1.000
_cell.angle_alpha   90.00
_cell.angle_beta   90.00
_cell.angle_gamma   90.00
#
_symmetry.space_group_name_H-M   'P 1'
#
loop_
_entity.id
_entity.type
_entity.pdbx_description
1 polymer ?
#
loop_
_entity_poly.entity_id
_entity_poly.type
_entity_poly.pdbx_seq_one_letter_code
_entity_poly.pdbx_strand_id
1 'polypeptide(L)'
;MSTTRRAAVVAIVVCALAFTIAVPLRTYLAQRTEVREQQAQQAQLQQEVAQLQGRKAELSDPAQVEAEARRRLRYVKPGETPYIVQLPEDKAPDAAPPSGQQQVAGGSWYENLWNQVSGG
;
A
#
# COMPACT_ATOMS: atom_id res chain seq x y z
N MET A 1 10.64 -52.87 -47.53
CA MET A 1 11.54 -51.68 -47.50
C MET A 1 10.80 -50.34 -47.65
N SER A 2 9.72 -50.24 -48.44
CA SER A 2 8.93 -49.00 -48.59
C SER A 2 8.13 -48.60 -47.35
N THR A 3 7.57 -49.56 -46.60
CA THR A 3 6.75 -49.31 -45.41
C THR A 3 7.55 -48.71 -44.25
N THR A 4 8.74 -49.24 -43.97
CA THR A 4 9.63 -48.76 -42.89
C THR A 4 10.09 -47.32 -43.16
N ARG A 5 10.42 -46.99 -44.41
CA ARG A 5 10.80 -45.62 -44.81
C ARG A 5 9.64 -44.64 -44.66
N ARG A 6 8.42 -45.04 -45.06
CA ARG A 6 7.20 -44.22 -44.87
C ARG A 6 6.90 -44.01 -43.38
N ALA A 7 6.99 -45.06 -42.57
CA ALA A 7 6.80 -44.97 -41.12
C ALA A 7 7.83 -44.03 -40.46
N ALA A 8 9.10 -44.11 -40.87
CA ALA A 8 10.15 -43.20 -40.39
C ALA A 8 9.86 -41.73 -40.73
N VAL A 9 9.41 -41.46 -41.96
CA VAL A 9 9.02 -40.09 -42.38
C VAL A 9 7.84 -39.58 -41.56
N VAL A 10 6.81 -40.41 -41.34
CA VAL A 10 5.65 -40.03 -40.51
C VAL A 10 6.08 -39.71 -39.08
N ALA A 11 6.94 -40.54 -38.48
CA ALA A 11 7.45 -40.30 -37.13
C ALA A 11 8.21 -38.97 -37.01
N ILE A 12 9.05 -38.64 -37.99
CA ILE A 12 9.77 -37.35 -38.03
C ILE A 12 8.80 -36.18 -38.13
N VAL A 13 7.76 -36.28 -38.99
CA VAL A 13 6.75 -35.23 -39.14
C VAL A 13 5.97 -35.02 -37.84
N VAL A 14 5.56 -36.09 -37.16
CA VAL A 14 4.87 -36.01 -35.86
C VAL A 14 5.76 -35.35 -34.82
N CYS A 15 7.05 -35.72 -34.76
CA CYS A 15 8.01 -35.08 -33.86
C CYS A 15 8.19 -33.59 -34.19
N ALA A 16 8.30 -33.21 -35.46
CA ALA A 16 8.42 -31.82 -35.88
C ALA A 16 7.18 -31.01 -35.49
N LEU A 17 5.98 -31.56 -35.67
CA LEU A 17 4.73 -30.92 -35.26
C LEU A 17 4.64 -30.75 -33.73
N ALA A 18 5.02 -31.79 -32.98
CA ALA A 18 5.05 -31.75 -31.53
C ALA A 18 6.02 -30.66 -31.00
N PHE A 19 7.23 -30.58 -31.56
CA PHE A 19 8.20 -29.52 -31.21
C PHE A 19 7.69 -28.12 -31.58
N THR A 20 7.02 -27.98 -32.74
CA THR A 20 6.45 -26.70 -33.19
C THR A 20 5.36 -26.21 -32.22
N ILE A 21 4.56 -27.11 -31.65
CA ILE A 21 3.42 -26.77 -30.77
C ILE A 21 3.82 -26.68 -29.29
N ALA A 22 4.89 -27.35 -28.88
CA ALA A 22 5.37 -27.34 -27.49
C ALA A 22 5.73 -25.92 -26.98
N VAL A 23 6.22 -25.05 -27.86
CA VAL A 23 6.56 -23.65 -27.53
C VAL A 23 5.33 -22.75 -27.39
N PRO A 24 4.36 -22.74 -28.33
CA PRO A 24 3.10 -21.99 -28.20
C PRO A 24 2.24 -22.37 -27.00
N LEU A 25 2.27 -23.64 -26.58
CA LEU A 25 1.38 -24.10 -25.51
C LEU A 25 1.75 -23.50 -24.15
N ARG A 26 3.06 -23.39 -23.86
CA ARG A 26 3.54 -22.74 -22.63
C ARG A 26 3.21 -21.25 -22.59
N THR A 27 3.30 -20.56 -23.74
CA THR A 27 3.01 -19.12 -23.82
C THR A 27 1.52 -18.85 -23.71
N TYR A 28 0.67 -19.69 -24.30
CA TYR A 28 -0.78 -19.58 -24.18
C TYR A 28 -1.26 -19.72 -22.72
N LEU A 29 -0.64 -20.63 -21.96
CA LEU A 29 -0.96 -20.82 -20.53
C LEU A 29 -0.48 -19.64 -19.66
N ALA A 30 0.72 -19.11 -19.92
CA ALA A 30 1.25 -17.94 -19.22
C ALA A 30 0.48 -16.64 -19.53
N GLN A 31 -0.01 -16.49 -20.77
CA GLN A 31 -0.84 -15.33 -21.14
C GLN A 31 -2.16 -15.29 -20.37
N ARG A 32 -2.75 -16.45 -20.02
CA ARG A 32 -4.01 -16.47 -19.24
C ARG A 32 -3.84 -16.03 -17.80
N THR A 33 -2.70 -16.31 -17.17
CA THR A 33 -2.42 -15.84 -15.81
C THR A 33 -2.15 -14.34 -15.81
N GLU A 34 -1.38 -13.85 -16.79
CA GLU A 34 -1.06 -12.44 -16.94
C GLU A 34 -2.32 -11.57 -17.15
N VAL A 35 -3.25 -12.01 -18.01
CA VAL A 35 -4.52 -11.30 -18.21
C VAL A 35 -5.37 -11.26 -16.95
N ARG A 36 -5.42 -12.35 -16.17
CA ARG A 36 -6.17 -12.38 -14.90
C ARG A 36 -5.55 -11.47 -13.85
N GLU A 37 -4.23 -11.47 -13.74
CA GLU A 37 -3.50 -10.61 -12.80
C GLU A 37 -3.68 -9.13 -13.16
N GLN A 38 -3.57 -8.77 -14.44
CA GLN A 38 -3.80 -7.40 -14.91
C GLN A 38 -5.24 -6.93 -14.64
N GLN A 39 -6.23 -7.78 -14.88
CA GLN A 39 -7.64 -7.47 -14.58
C GLN A 39 -7.88 -7.28 -13.07
N ALA A 40 -7.28 -8.13 -12.23
CA ALA A 40 -7.38 -8.02 -10.78
C ALA A 40 -6.75 -6.71 -10.28
N GLN A 41 -5.57 -6.35 -10.79
CA GLN A 41 -4.90 -5.09 -10.47
C GLN A 41 -5.74 -3.88 -10.89
N GLN A 42 -6.33 -3.92 -12.09
CA GLN A 42 -7.20 -2.85 -12.57
C GLN A 42 -8.42 -2.66 -11.65
N ALA A 43 -9.07 -3.75 -11.24
CA ALA A 43 -10.20 -3.69 -10.32
C ALA A 43 -9.80 -3.12 -8.96
N GLN A 44 -8.65 -3.53 -8.42
CA GLN A 44 -8.12 -3.02 -7.16
C GLN A 44 -7.82 -1.51 -7.22
N LEU A 45 -7.16 -1.06 -8.28
CA LEU A 45 -6.85 0.36 -8.48
C LEU A 45 -8.12 1.20 -8.62
N GLN A 46 -9.14 0.70 -9.33
CA GLN A 46 -10.41 1.40 -9.44
C GLN A 46 -11.11 1.56 -8.08
N GLN A 47 -11.06 0.54 -7.23
CA GLN A 47 -11.60 0.62 -5.86
C GLN A 47 -10.84 1.64 -5.01
N GLU A 48 -9.51 1.66 -5.09
CA GLU A 48 -8.68 2.61 -4.36
C GLU A 48 -8.96 4.05 -4.80
N VAL A 49 -9.06 4.30 -6.11
CA VAL A 49 -9.44 5.61 -6.66
C VAL A 49 -10.80 6.04 -6.13
N ALA A 50 -11.81 5.16 -6.15
CA ALA A 50 -13.13 5.47 -5.64
C ALA A 50 -13.10 5.81 -4.13
N GLN A 51 -12.35 5.05 -3.34
CA GLN A 51 -12.18 5.31 -1.91
C GLN A 51 -11.51 6.65 -1.65
N LEU A 52 -10.43 6.96 -2.36
CA LEU A 52 -9.68 8.21 -2.22
C LEU A 52 -10.52 9.42 -2.66
N GLN A 53 -11.30 9.28 -3.74
CA GLN A 53 -12.24 10.32 -4.15
C GLN A 53 -13.31 10.57 -3.10
N GLY A 54 -13.85 9.52 -2.47
CA GLY A 54 -14.78 9.62 -1.35
C GLY A 54 -14.18 10.39 -0.18
N ARG A 55 -12.98 10.00 0.29
CA ARG A 55 -12.28 10.72 1.37
C ARG A 55 -11.99 12.18 1.00
N LYS A 56 -11.59 12.45 -0.24
CA LYS A 56 -11.35 13.81 -0.71
C LYS A 56 -12.62 14.65 -0.66
N ALA A 57 -13.78 14.07 -1.00
CA ALA A 57 -15.07 14.74 -0.89
C ALA A 57 -15.44 15.00 0.59
N GLU A 58 -15.22 14.04 1.48
CA GLU A 58 -15.42 14.24 2.93
C GLU A 58 -14.53 15.35 3.49
N LEU A 59 -13.26 15.37 3.08
CA LEU A 59 -12.27 16.38 3.47
C LEU A 59 -12.48 17.76 2.80
N SER A 60 -13.42 17.88 1.86
CA SER A 60 -13.73 19.16 1.22
C SER A 60 -14.56 20.09 2.13
N ASP A 61 -15.20 19.54 3.16
CA ASP A 61 -15.91 20.31 4.18
C ASP A 61 -14.91 20.80 5.25
N PRO A 62 -14.74 22.13 5.43
CA PRO A 62 -13.87 22.67 6.48
C PRO A 62 -14.26 22.20 7.90
N ALA A 63 -15.53 21.88 8.15
CA ALA A 63 -15.96 21.34 9.44
C ALA A 63 -15.35 19.95 9.73
N GLN A 64 -15.16 19.12 8.71
CA GLN A 64 -14.51 17.81 8.85
C GLN A 64 -13.02 17.95 9.12
N VAL A 65 -12.35 18.87 8.42
CA VAL A 65 -10.93 19.17 8.65
C VAL A 65 -10.72 19.69 10.08
N GLU A 66 -11.57 20.59 10.56
CA GLU A 66 -11.53 21.07 11.94
C GLU A 66 -11.78 19.94 12.95
N ALA A 67 -12.75 19.06 12.70
CA ALA A 67 -13.05 17.93 13.56
C ALA A 67 -11.88 16.94 13.62
N GLU A 68 -11.22 16.64 12.49
CA GLU A 68 -10.08 15.75 12.44
C GLU A 68 -8.84 16.37 13.08
N ALA A 69 -8.60 17.66 12.89
CA ALA A 69 -7.54 18.41 13.57
C ALA A 69 -7.75 18.45 15.09
N ARG A 70 -8.99 18.67 15.56
CA ARG A 70 -9.34 18.58 16.99
C ARG A 70 -9.10 17.18 17.56
N ARG A 71 -9.49 16.13 16.83
CA ARG A 71 -9.35 14.73 17.27
C ARG A 71 -7.90 14.25 17.30
N ARG A 72 -7.12 14.51 16.25
CA ARG A 72 -5.77 13.97 16.09
C ARG A 72 -4.67 14.88 16.63
N LEU A 73 -4.81 16.19 16.43
CA LEU A 73 -3.79 17.17 16.78
C LEU A 73 -4.10 17.92 18.07
N ARG A 74 -5.25 17.66 18.71
CA ARG A 74 -5.77 18.43 19.85
C ARG A 74 -5.78 19.93 19.58
N TYR A 75 -6.03 20.30 18.31
CA TYR A 75 -6.07 21.69 17.89
C TYR A 75 -7.24 22.42 18.56
N VAL A 76 -7.07 23.67 18.95
CA VAL A 76 -8.12 24.53 19.54
C VAL A 76 -8.09 25.89 18.88
N LYS A 77 -9.26 26.54 18.74
CA LYS A 77 -9.32 27.91 18.20
C LYS A 77 -8.84 28.93 19.26
N PRO A 78 -8.33 30.10 18.84
CA PRO A 78 -8.01 31.17 19.77
C PRO A 78 -9.22 31.51 20.66
N GLY A 79 -9.04 31.45 21.98
CA GLY A 79 -10.11 31.68 22.97
C GLY A 79 -10.84 30.42 23.47
N GLU A 80 -10.61 29.24 22.88
CA GLU A 80 -11.12 27.96 23.39
C GLU A 80 -10.21 27.42 24.51
N THR A 81 -10.78 26.91 25.60
CA THR A 81 -10.03 26.23 26.68
C THR A 81 -10.09 24.70 26.48
N PRO A 82 -8.96 24.00 26.24
CA PRO A 82 -8.97 22.55 26.06
C PRO A 82 -9.23 21.83 27.39
N TYR A 83 -10.16 20.88 27.39
CA TYR A 83 -10.38 19.96 28.51
C TYR A 83 -9.89 18.56 28.13
N ILE A 84 -9.05 17.96 28.97
CA ILE A 84 -8.63 16.56 28.84
C ILE A 84 -9.22 15.83 30.04
N VAL A 85 -10.06 14.82 29.78
CA VAL A 85 -10.59 13.98 30.85
C VAL A 85 -9.49 12.99 31.24
N GLN A 86 -8.84 13.23 32.37
CA GLN A 86 -8.08 12.19 33.06
C GLN A 86 -9.08 11.33 33.83
N LEU A 87 -9.31 10.11 33.36
CA LEU A 87 -9.98 9.12 34.19
C LEU A 87 -9.02 8.81 35.36
N PRO A 88 -9.50 8.74 36.61
CA PRO A 88 -8.67 8.28 37.70
C PRO A 88 -8.21 6.87 37.36
N GLU A 89 -6.90 6.66 37.25
CA GLU A 89 -6.38 5.34 37.51
C GLU A 89 -6.69 5.04 38.97
N ASP A 90 -7.24 3.86 39.25
CA ASP A 90 -7.37 3.37 40.61
C ASP A 90 -6.03 3.58 41.33
N LYS A 91 -6.06 4.40 42.38
CA LYS A 91 -4.91 5.01 43.06
C LYS A 91 -3.64 4.14 43.09
N ALA A 92 -2.56 4.66 42.53
CA ALA A 92 -1.23 4.54 43.15
C ALA A 92 -0.83 5.93 43.69
N PRO A 93 -0.37 6.06 44.95
CA PRO A 93 -0.14 7.36 45.57
C PRO A 93 1.18 7.99 45.14
N ASP A 94 1.11 9.31 44.94
CA ASP A 94 2.15 10.34 45.01
C ASP A 94 3.41 10.17 44.14
N ALA A 95 3.41 10.85 43.00
CA ALA A 95 4.62 11.48 42.47
C ALA A 95 4.32 12.94 42.09
N ALA A 96 5.08 13.85 42.70
CA ALA A 96 5.03 15.30 42.58
C ALA A 96 5.05 15.80 41.10
N PRO A 97 4.55 17.03 40.84
CA PRO A 97 4.50 17.56 39.47
C PRO A 97 5.91 17.86 38.97
N PRO A 98 6.33 17.39 37.78
CA PRO A 98 7.51 17.96 37.14
C PRO A 98 7.11 19.33 36.58
N SER A 99 7.47 20.33 37.36
CA SER A 99 7.70 21.71 36.94
C SER A 99 8.57 21.76 35.68
N GLY A 100 8.13 22.54 34.70
CA GLY A 100 9.01 23.18 33.72
C GLY A 100 9.52 22.31 32.58
N GLN A 101 9.09 22.67 31.36
CA GLN A 101 9.93 22.70 30.16
C GLN A 101 10.80 21.45 29.94
N GLN A 102 10.20 20.37 29.41
CA GLN A 102 11.01 19.36 28.75
C GLN A 102 11.50 19.93 27.42
N GLN A 103 12.78 20.25 27.41
CA GLN A 103 13.59 20.71 26.29
C GLN A 103 13.27 19.93 25.01
N VAL A 104 13.13 20.65 23.90
CA VAL A 104 13.14 20.08 22.54
C VAL A 104 14.57 19.61 22.27
N ALA A 105 14.96 18.49 22.90
CA ALA A 105 16.25 17.86 22.72
C ALA A 105 16.12 16.83 21.60
N GLY A 106 16.66 17.20 20.44
CA GLY A 106 16.74 16.34 19.25
C GLY A 106 15.87 16.88 18.13
N GLY A 107 16.51 17.32 17.05
CA GLY A 107 15.85 17.72 15.81
C GLY A 107 14.80 16.71 15.38
N SER A 108 13.75 17.21 14.75
CA SER A 108 12.62 16.37 14.34
C SER A 108 13.13 15.20 13.49
N TRP A 109 12.54 14.02 13.63
CA TRP A 109 12.96 12.82 12.89
C TRP A 109 13.10 13.04 11.37
N TYR A 110 12.33 14.00 10.83
CA TYR A 110 12.36 14.41 9.43
C TYR A 110 13.64 15.17 9.04
N GLU A 111 14.20 15.99 9.92
CA GLU A 111 15.49 16.67 9.69
C GLU A 111 16.64 15.66 9.57
N ASN A 112 16.60 14.59 10.38
CA ASN A 112 17.60 13.53 10.32
C ASN A 112 17.52 12.73 9.01
N LEU A 113 16.32 12.50 8.47
CA LEU A 113 16.14 11.83 7.18
C LEU A 113 16.61 12.67 6.00
N TRP A 114 16.32 13.97 6.02
CA TRP A 114 16.75 14.87 4.94
C TRP A 114 18.28 14.99 4.87
N ASN A 115 18.94 15.12 6.02
CA ASN A 115 20.41 15.15 6.08
C ASN A 115 21.05 13.87 5.53
N GLN A 116 20.39 12.72 5.67
CA GLN A 116 20.89 11.43 5.18
C GLN A 116 20.76 11.29 3.64
N VAL A 117 19.82 12.00 3.02
CA VAL A 117 19.63 12.00 1.55
C VAL A 117 20.51 13.06 0.87
N SER A 118 20.71 14.22 1.50
CA SER A 118 21.55 15.30 0.94
C SER A 118 23.04 15.14 1.26
N GLY A 119 23.38 14.32 2.26
CA GLY A 119 24.75 14.04 2.67
C GLY A 119 25.26 12.68 2.17
N GLY A 120 25.52 12.59 0.86
CA GLY A 120 26.15 11.46 0.19
C GLY A 120 26.93 11.94 -1.03
#